data_AF-W0NXI3-F1
#
_entry.id   AF-W0NXI3-F1
#
_cell.length_a   1.000
_cell.length_b   1.000
_cell.length_c   1.000
_cell.angle_alpha   90.00
_cell.angle_beta   90.00
_cell.angle_gamma   90.00
#
_symmetry.space_group_name_H-M   'P 1'
#
loop_
_entity.id
_entity.type
_entity.pdbx_description
1 polymer ?
#
loop_
_entity_poly.entity_id
_entity_poly.type
_entity_poly.pdbx_seq_one_letter_code
_entity_poly.pdbx_strand_id
1 'polypeptide(L)'
;MTNLMKQISRPIALTATAAAGLLMTLTAAPSAMADTGSPAPECVEYFQSWRYTNVHNGCGDTVSVAVEYTNGQWAPCRVLQPGEWATFAGYGTDGNYVTGLRTCDPTSGA
;
A
#
# COMPACT_ATOMS: atom_id res chain seq x y z
N MET A 1 -49.41 -64.89 12.40
CA MET A 1 -48.90 -64.96 11.02
C MET A 1 -49.13 -63.63 10.34
N THR A 2 -48.11 -62.75 10.29
CA THR A 2 -48.03 -61.68 9.28
C THR A 2 -46.57 -61.26 9.14
N ASN A 3 -46.01 -61.44 7.94
CA ASN A 3 -44.67 -61.03 7.55
C ASN A 3 -44.60 -59.50 7.44
N LEU A 4 -43.50 -58.89 7.87
CA LEU A 4 -43.12 -57.55 7.43
C LEU A 4 -41.65 -57.52 7.01
N MET A 5 -41.45 -57.60 5.70
CA MET A 5 -40.19 -57.29 5.03
C MET A 5 -39.78 -55.85 5.34
N LYS A 6 -38.55 -55.65 5.81
CA LYS A 6 -37.93 -54.32 5.87
C LYS A 6 -36.51 -54.35 5.29
N GLN A 7 -36.50 -54.20 3.96
CA GLN A 7 -35.58 -53.38 3.16
C GLN A 7 -34.11 -53.27 3.60
N ILE A 8 -33.30 -54.15 3.01
CA ILE A 8 -32.07 -53.90 2.23
C ILE A 8 -31.27 -52.63 2.60
N SER A 9 -30.16 -52.86 3.31
CA SER A 9 -29.08 -51.92 3.56
C SER A 9 -28.37 -51.51 2.26
N ARG A 10 -28.16 -50.20 2.07
CA ARG A 10 -27.28 -49.65 1.02
C ARG A 10 -26.10 -48.94 1.68
N PRO A 11 -24.85 -49.39 1.47
CA PRO A 11 -23.67 -48.60 1.86
C PRO A 11 -23.45 -47.52 0.79
N ILE A 12 -23.66 -46.26 1.16
CA ILE A 12 -23.25 -45.12 0.33
C ILE A 12 -21.79 -44.83 0.67
N ALA A 13 -20.88 -45.29 -0.19
CA ALA A 13 -19.48 -44.89 -0.17
C ALA A 13 -19.40 -43.39 -0.50
N LEU A 14 -19.05 -42.56 0.49
CA LEU A 14 -18.69 -41.17 0.26
C LEU A 14 -17.36 -41.13 -0.51
N THR A 15 -17.44 -40.73 -1.78
CA THR A 15 -16.26 -40.36 -2.57
C THR A 15 -15.84 -38.95 -2.16
N ALA A 16 -14.68 -38.85 -1.52
CA ALA A 16 -14.05 -37.58 -1.18
C ALA A 16 -13.47 -36.95 -2.45
N THR A 17 -14.10 -35.90 -2.97
CA THR A 17 -13.54 -35.03 -4.00
C THR A 17 -12.60 -34.03 -3.35
N ALA A 18 -11.29 -34.22 -3.54
CA ALA A 18 -10.28 -33.24 -3.17
C ALA A 18 -10.35 -32.02 -4.10
N ALA A 19 -10.90 -30.92 -3.60
CA ALA A 19 -10.77 -29.62 -4.25
C ALA A 19 -9.34 -29.10 -4.00
N ALA A 20 -8.44 -29.28 -4.96
CA ALA A 20 -7.16 -28.62 -4.97
C ALA A 20 -7.39 -27.10 -5.16
N GLY A 21 -7.30 -26.35 -4.06
CA GLY A 21 -7.37 -24.90 -4.07
C GLY A 21 -6.25 -24.33 -4.94
N LEU A 22 -6.63 -23.59 -5.97
CA LEU A 22 -5.72 -22.80 -6.78
C LEU A 22 -5.19 -21.66 -5.91
N LEU A 23 -4.04 -21.88 -5.27
CA LEU A 23 -3.28 -20.85 -4.58
C LEU A 23 -2.78 -19.85 -5.63
N MET A 24 -3.56 -18.79 -5.85
CA MET A 24 -3.06 -17.60 -6.54
C MET A 24 -2.00 -16.98 -5.63
N THR A 25 -0.74 -17.25 -5.92
CA THR A 25 0.38 -16.52 -5.38
C THR A 25 0.29 -15.09 -5.92
N LEU A 26 -0.25 -14.18 -5.11
CA LEU A 26 -0.04 -12.75 -5.32
C LEU A 26 1.46 -12.50 -5.11
N THR A 27 2.24 -12.61 -6.18
CA THR A 27 3.54 -11.97 -6.25
C THR A 27 3.25 -10.48 -6.24
N ALA A 28 3.29 -9.86 -5.06
CA ALA A 28 3.41 -8.42 -4.96
C ALA A 28 4.64 -8.03 -5.78
N ALA A 29 4.42 -7.42 -6.95
CA ALA A 29 5.50 -6.85 -7.72
C ALA A 29 6.21 -5.85 -6.78
N PRO A 30 7.55 -5.90 -6.67
CA PRO A 30 8.26 -4.85 -5.97
C PRO A 30 7.85 -3.54 -6.64
N SER A 31 7.21 -2.64 -5.88
CA SER A 31 6.97 -1.29 -6.33
C SER A 31 8.30 -0.79 -6.86
N ALA A 32 8.37 -0.49 -8.16
CA ALA A 32 9.54 0.11 -8.74
C ALA A 32 9.90 1.29 -7.85
N MET A 33 11.08 1.23 -7.23
CA MET A 33 11.54 2.36 -6.43
C MET A 33 11.60 3.52 -7.41
N ALA A 34 10.69 4.48 -7.25
CA ALA A 34 10.68 5.68 -8.08
C ALA A 34 12.11 6.20 -8.09
N ASP A 35 12.63 6.46 -9.29
CA ASP A 35 13.96 7.04 -9.48
C ASP A 35 14.15 8.12 -8.43
N THR A 36 15.17 7.97 -7.58
CA THR A 36 15.31 8.80 -6.38
C THR A 36 15.47 10.24 -6.84
N GLY A 37 14.36 10.98 -6.80
CA GLY A 37 14.33 12.29 -7.41
C GLY A 37 15.25 13.26 -6.69
N SER A 38 15.53 14.37 -7.38
CA SER A 38 16.25 15.47 -6.76
C SER A 38 15.55 15.94 -5.48
N PRO A 39 16.26 16.57 -4.53
CA PRO A 39 15.60 17.23 -3.41
C PRO A 39 14.43 18.10 -3.89
N ALA A 40 13.33 18.10 -3.15
CA ALA A 40 12.21 18.98 -3.47
C ALA A 40 12.65 20.45 -3.43
N PRO A 41 11.98 21.35 -4.19
CA PRO A 41 12.26 22.78 -4.13
C PRO A 41 12.15 23.33 -2.71
N GLU A 42 12.97 24.34 -2.39
CA GLU A 42 13.03 24.95 -1.05
C GLU A 42 11.72 25.59 -0.57
N CYS A 43 10.85 25.97 -1.51
CA CYS A 43 9.51 26.49 -1.22
C CYS A 43 8.50 25.40 -0.82
N VAL A 44 8.86 24.11 -0.91
CA VAL A 44 8.05 23.01 -0.40
C VAL A 44 8.52 22.65 1.02
N GLU A 45 7.63 22.86 1.98
CA GLU A 45 7.94 22.67 3.39
C GLU A 45 7.17 21.48 3.96
N TYR A 46 7.68 20.86 5.02
CA TYR A 46 6.94 19.85 5.76
C TYR A 46 7.03 20.05 7.27
N PHE A 47 5.95 19.64 7.95
CA PHE A 47 5.90 19.51 9.40
C PHE A 47 5.38 18.13 9.76
N GLN A 48 6.11 17.43 10.62
CA GLN A 48 5.76 16.08 11.04
C GLN A 48 5.33 16.02 12.51
N SER A 49 4.34 15.17 12.74
CA SER A 49 3.81 14.79 14.05
C SER A 49 3.81 13.27 14.18
N TRP A 50 3.36 12.77 15.34
CA TRP A 50 3.28 11.32 15.56
C TRP A 50 2.42 10.62 14.50
N ARG A 51 1.27 11.18 14.13
CA ARG A 51 0.33 10.52 13.20
C ARG A 51 0.50 10.97 11.75
N TYR A 52 0.87 12.22 11.52
CA TYR A 52 0.83 12.84 10.20
C TYR A 52 2.07 13.67 9.91
N THR A 53 2.50 13.63 8.65
CA THR A 53 3.39 14.63 8.07
C THR A 53 2.60 15.46 7.07
N ASN A 54 2.52 16.76 7.30
CA ASN A 54 1.87 17.70 6.40
C ASN A 54 2.93 18.36 5.55
N VAL A 55 2.75 18.30 4.23
CA VAL A 55 3.62 18.91 3.23
C VAL A 55 2.85 20.02 2.54
N HIS A 56 3.45 21.20 2.44
CA HIS A 56 2.86 22.38 1.82
C HIS A 56 3.68 22.80 0.61
N ASN A 57 3.02 23.00 -0.53
CA ASN A 57 3.65 23.60 -1.69
C ASN A 57 3.54 25.14 -1.62
N GLY A 58 4.56 25.82 -1.09
CA GLY A 58 4.67 27.27 -1.13
C GLY A 58 5.22 27.84 -2.44
N CYS A 59 5.50 26.98 -3.43
CA CYS A 59 6.00 27.41 -4.73
C CYS A 59 4.89 28.03 -5.59
N GLY A 60 5.28 28.83 -6.59
CA GLY A 60 4.35 29.39 -7.58
C GLY A 60 3.87 28.38 -8.65
N ASP A 61 4.48 27.20 -8.69
CA ASP A 61 4.24 26.15 -9.67
C ASP A 61 3.75 24.85 -9.02
N THR A 62 3.10 24.00 -9.82
CA THR A 62 2.74 22.64 -9.41
C THR A 62 3.99 21.78 -9.24
N VAL A 63 4.08 21.05 -8.15
CA VAL A 63 5.20 20.15 -7.84
C VAL A 63 4.71 18.73 -7.61
N SER A 64 5.56 17.74 -7.91
CA SER A 64 5.31 16.34 -7.58
C SER A 64 6.35 15.89 -6.55
N VAL A 65 5.90 15.49 -5.37
CA VAL A 65 6.77 15.17 -4.23
C VAL A 65 6.43 13.86 -3.56
N ALA A 66 7.46 13.22 -3.04
CA ALA A 66 7.41 12.05 -2.17
C ALA A 66 8.21 12.31 -0.89
N VAL A 67 7.82 11.61 0.18
CA VAL A 67 8.43 11.68 1.49
C VAL A 67 9.40 10.50 1.66
N GLU A 68 10.63 10.78 2.05
CA GLU A 68 11.65 9.78 2.40
C GLU A 68 11.67 9.55 3.91
N TYR A 69 11.62 8.29 4.34
CA TYR A 69 11.60 7.90 5.74
C TYR A 69 12.93 7.31 6.23
N THR A 70 13.17 7.31 7.55
CA THR A 70 14.42 6.79 8.16
C THR A 70 14.71 5.32 7.87
N ASN A 71 13.68 4.52 7.60
CA ASN A 71 13.83 3.13 7.17
C ASN A 71 14.17 2.95 5.68
N GLY A 72 14.45 4.05 4.96
CA GLY A 72 14.76 4.06 3.54
C GLY A 72 13.56 3.82 2.62
N GLN A 73 12.35 3.72 3.16
CA GLN A 73 11.11 3.62 2.37
C GLN A 73 10.63 5.02 1.97
N TRP A 74 9.85 5.04 0.89
CA TRP A 74 9.31 6.26 0.32
C TRP A 74 7.79 6.20 0.31
N ALA A 75 7.15 7.34 0.53
CA ALA A 75 5.72 7.46 0.30
C ALA A 75 5.39 7.47 -1.21
N PRO A 76 4.17 7.09 -1.60
CA PRO A 76 3.69 7.30 -2.96
C PRO A 76 3.78 8.77 -3.39
N CYS A 77 4.11 8.98 -4.68
CA CYS A 77 4.21 10.32 -5.25
C CYS A 77 2.88 11.06 -5.16
N ARG A 78 2.94 12.35 -4.80
CA ARG A 78 1.77 13.24 -4.74
C ARG A 78 2.05 14.49 -5.57
N VAL A 79 1.08 14.87 -6.40
CA VAL A 79 1.08 16.14 -7.13
C VAL A 79 0.38 17.19 -6.27
N LEU A 80 1.03 18.33 -6.04
CA LEU A 80 0.52 19.45 -5.26
C LEU A 80 0.52 20.71 -6.13
N GLN A 81 -0.64 21.35 -6.27
CA GLN A 81 -0.77 22.68 -6.86
C GLN A 81 -0.14 23.77 -5.96
N PRO A 82 0.09 24.98 -6.48
CA PRO A 82 0.52 26.12 -5.66
C PRO A 82 -0.43 26.34 -4.46
N GLY A 83 0.14 26.39 -3.25
CA GLY A 83 -0.59 26.54 -1.98
C GLY A 83 -1.30 25.28 -1.47
N GLU A 84 -1.19 24.15 -2.18
CA GLU A 84 -1.83 22.90 -1.79
C GLU A 84 -1.08 22.21 -0.65
N TRP A 85 -1.83 21.44 0.14
CA TRP A 85 -1.31 20.60 1.22
C TRP A 85 -1.55 19.13 0.92
N ALA A 86 -0.57 18.29 1.25
CA ALA A 86 -0.70 16.85 1.24
C ALA A 86 -0.35 16.27 2.61
N THR A 87 -1.09 15.24 3.03
CA THR A 87 -0.83 14.51 4.27
C THR A 87 -0.24 13.14 3.97
N PHE A 88 0.85 12.84 4.66
CA PHE A 88 1.57 11.57 4.67
C PHE A 88 1.58 10.97 6.07
N ALA A 89 2.06 9.74 6.20
CA ALA A 89 2.24 9.12 7.51
C ALA A 89 3.28 9.90 8.34
N GLY A 90 2.97 10.08 9.62
CA GLY A 90 3.91 10.57 10.64
C GLY A 90 4.86 9.46 11.09
N TYR A 91 5.67 9.76 12.13
CA TYR A 91 6.69 8.82 12.60
C TYR A 91 6.15 7.61 13.37
N GLY A 92 4.89 7.66 13.82
CA GLY A 92 4.20 6.54 14.43
C GLY A 92 4.88 5.99 15.69
N THR A 93 4.48 4.78 16.09
CA THR A 93 5.09 4.06 17.22
C THR A 93 6.49 3.54 16.90
N ASP A 94 6.76 3.34 15.61
CA ASP A 94 7.97 2.66 15.14
C ASP A 94 9.14 3.64 14.95
N GLY A 95 8.91 4.94 15.18
CA GLY A 95 9.93 5.99 15.06
C GLY A 95 10.41 6.18 13.63
N ASN A 96 9.54 5.98 12.64
CA ASN A 96 9.90 6.10 11.23
C ASN A 96 9.80 7.57 10.77
N TYR A 97 10.76 8.39 11.17
CA TYR A 97 10.77 9.84 10.90
C TYR A 97 10.92 10.14 9.41
N VAL A 98 10.32 11.25 8.96
CA VAL A 98 10.64 11.83 7.67
C VAL A 98 12.04 12.43 7.72
N THR A 99 12.85 12.13 6.71
CA THR A 99 14.23 12.62 6.58
C THR A 99 14.39 13.62 5.44
N GLY A 100 13.43 13.67 4.50
CA GLY A 100 13.42 14.66 3.44
C GLY A 100 12.23 14.56 2.50
N LEU A 101 12.12 15.58 1.66
CA LEU A 101 11.20 15.62 0.52
C LEU A 101 12.00 15.51 -0.78
N ARG A 102 11.43 14.76 -1.72
CA ARG A 102 12.06 14.43 -2.99
C ARG A 102 11.09 14.69 -4.11
N THR A 103 11.56 15.16 -5.25
CA THR A 103 10.74 15.18 -6.46
C THR A 103 10.45 13.76 -6.90
N CYS A 104 9.36 13.55 -7.61
CA CYS A 104 8.99 12.26 -8.16
C CYS A 104 8.22 12.43 -9.46
N ASP A 105 8.28 11.42 -10.32
CA ASP A 105 7.40 11.34 -11.48
C ASP A 105 6.10 10.62 -11.06
N PRO A 106 4.94 11.28 -11.17
CA PRO A 106 3.66 10.71 -10.76
C PRO A 106 3.21 9.52 -11.63
N THR A 107 3.85 9.31 -12.78
CA THR A 107 3.52 8.21 -13.71
C THR A 107 4.34 6.94 -13.45
N SER A 108 5.42 7.02 -12.68
CA SER A 108 6.31 5.87 -12.41
C SER A 108 5.78 4.88 -11.36
N GLY A 109 4.56 5.11 -10.85
CA GLY A 109 3.94 4.32 -9.78
C GLY A 109 2.65 3.61 -10.18
N ALA A 110 2.47 3.28 -11.46
CA ALA A 110 1.33 2.51 -11.97
C ALA A 110 1.67 1.03 -12.20
#